data_AF-A0A060P0F9-F1
#
_entry.id   AF-A0A060P0F9-F1
#
_cell.length_a   1.000
_cell.length_b   1.000
_cell.length_c   1.000
_cell.angle_alpha   90.00
_cell.angle_beta   90.00
_cell.angle_gamma   90.00
#
_symmetry.space_group_name_H-M   'P 1'
#
loop_
_entity.id
_entity.type
_entity.pdbx_description
1 polymer ?
#
loop_
_entity_poly.entity_id
_entity_poly.type
_entity_poly.pdbx_seq_one_letter_code
_entity_poly.pdbx_strand_id
1 'polypeptide(L)' 'MRLDFLSPFLVSMFLGGKSEIVGGVVTVGWLAASAGWIYHAFQYNGKVWPSLKATWDNSFLCNRCNEMFCLGN' A
#
# COMPACT_ATOMS: atom_id res chain seq x y z
N MET A 1 -3.21 1.42 -1.21
CA MET A 1 -3.26 1.43 0.26
C MET A 1 -4.38 0.48 0.67
N ARG A 2 -4.09 -0.63 1.36
CA ARG A 2 -5.15 -1.48 1.90
C ARG A 2 -5.88 -0.70 3.02
N LEU A 3 -7.21 -0.68 2.99
CA LEU A 3 -8.07 -0.03 3.98
C LEU A 3 -7.78 -0.51 5.42
N ASP A 4 -7.23 -1.72 5.55
CA ASP A 4 -6.84 -2.38 6.79
C ASP A 4 -5.79 -1.61 7.60
N PHE A 5 -4.95 -0.78 6.94
CA PHE A 5 -3.95 0.04 7.62
C PHE A 5 -4.61 1.30 8.21
N LEU A 6 -5.46 1.99 7.43
CA LEU A 6 -6.07 3.26 7.87
C LEU A 6 -7.03 3.09 9.06
N SER A 7 -7.78 1.99 9.10
CA SER A 7 -8.80 1.73 10.12
C SER A 7 -8.27 1.79 11.57
N PRO A 8 -7.21 1.05 11.95
CA PRO A 8 -6.67 1.11 13.31
C PRO A 8 -6.06 2.47 13.66
N PHE A 9 -5.46 3.19 12.70
CA PHE A 9 -4.97 4.54 12.94
C PHE A 9 -6.09 5.52 13.29
N LEU A 10 -7.17 5.53 12.49
CA LEU A 10 -8.33 6.37 12.75
C LEU A 10 -8.97 6.05 14.11
N VAL A 11 -9.16 4.77 14.43
CA VAL A 11 -9.69 4.32 15.74
C VAL A 11 -8.78 4.80 16.89
N SER A 12 -7.46 4.74 16.69
CA SER A 12 -6.49 5.19 17.69
C SER A 12 -6.47 6.72 17.87
N MET A 13 -6.78 7.51 16.83
CA MET A 13 -6.99 8.95 16.96
C MET A 13 -8.25 9.29 17.77
N PHE A 14 -9.35 8.53 17.58
CA PHE A 14 -10.59 8.71 18.35
C PHE A 14 -10.44 8.32 19.83
N LEU A 15 -9.64 7.29 20.13
CA LEU A 15 -9.38 6.83 21.51
C LEU A 15 -8.27 7.63 22.22
N GLY A 16 -7.24 8.07 21.48
CA GLY A 16 -6.09 8.81 21.99
C GLY A 16 -6.40 10.25 22.41
N GLY A 17 -7.52 10.83 21.95
CA GLY A 17 -7.97 12.17 22.34
C GLY A 17 -8.27 12.36 23.84
N LYS A 18 -8.24 11.28 24.64
CA LYS A 18 -8.46 11.32 26.11
C LYS A 18 -7.18 11.46 26.94
N SER A 19 -5.99 11.27 26.36
CA SER A 19 -4.72 11.55 27.04
C SER A 19 -3.59 11.85 26.05
N GLU A 20 -2.95 13.00 26.23
CA GLU A 20 -1.91 13.53 25.32
C GLU A 20 -0.71 12.57 25.14
N ILE A 21 -0.35 11.86 26.22
CA ILE A 21 0.77 10.90 26.21
C ILE A 21 0.46 9.69 25.32
N VAL A 22 -0.74 9.11 25.45
CA VAL A 22 -1.16 7.95 24.63
C VAL A 22 -1.33 8.37 23.18
N GLY A 23 -1.92 9.55 22.92
CA GLY A 23 -2.02 10.10 21.57
C GLY A 23 -0.64 10.31 20.91
N GLY A 24 0.35 10.80 21.67
CA GLY A 24 1.72 10.98 21.21
C GLY A 24 2.41 9.67 20.82
N VAL A 25 2.38 8.66 21.71
CA VAL A 25 3.02 7.34 21.45
C VAL A 25 2.40 6.64 20.24
N VAL A 26 1.08 6.66 20.14
CA VAL A 26 0.35 6.08 18.99
C VAL A 26 0.73 6.79 17.69
N THR A 27 0.80 8.11 17.70
CA THR A 27 1.15 8.91 16.51
C THR A 27 2.58 8.61 16.04
N VAL A 28 3.55 8.57 16.97
CA VAL A 28 4.95 8.24 16.64
C VAL A 28 5.07 6.81 16.11
N GLY A 29 4.42 5.85 16.76
CA GLY A 29 4.40 4.45 16.30
C GLY A 29 3.81 4.30 14.89
N TRP A 30 2.73 5.04 14.60
CA TRP A 30 2.11 5.07 13.28
C TRP A 30 3.02 5.65 12.20
N LEU A 31 3.69 6.76 12.50
CA LEU A 31 4.64 7.38 11.57
C LEU A 31 5.81 6.45 11.25
N ALA A 32 6.36 5.77 12.27
CA ALA A 32 7.42 4.77 12.09
C ALA A 32 6.96 3.59 11.22
N ALA A 33 5.77 3.04 11.49
CA ALA A 33 5.20 1.96 10.70
C ALA A 33 4.93 2.38 9.24
N SER A 34 4.45 3.60 9.03
CA SER A 34 4.21 4.18 7.71
C SER A 34 5.52 4.35 6.93
N ALA A 35 6.57 4.87 7.57
CA ALA A 35 7.89 5.00 6.96
C ALA A 35 8.48 3.63 6.58
N GLY A 36 8.36 2.62 7.45
CA GLY A 36 8.78 1.26 7.17
C GLY A 36 8.02 0.63 5.98
N TRP A 37 6.72 0.86 5.90
CA TRP A 37 5.91 0.40 4.77
C TRP A 37 6.32 1.07 3.46
N ILE A 38 6.54 2.39 3.47
CA ILE A 38 7.02 3.12 2.29
C ILE A 38 8.35 2.56 1.81
N TYR A 39 9.30 2.35 2.72
CA TYR A 39 10.59 1.75 2.38
C TYR A 39 10.43 0.34 1.78
N HIS A 40 9.61 -0.51 2.40
CA HIS A 40 9.32 -1.84 1.87
C HIS A 40 8.68 -1.77 0.48
N ALA A 41 7.72 -0.88 0.26
CA ALA A 41 7.07 -0.67 -1.03
C ALA A 41 8.07 -0.19 -2.09
N PHE A 42 8.99 0.72 -1.75
CA PHE A 42 10.06 1.15 -2.65
C PHE A 42 10.98 -0.01 -3.06
N GLN A 43 11.40 -0.83 -2.10
CA GLN A 43 12.26 -1.99 -2.36
C GLN A 43 11.54 -3.07 -3.18
N TYR A 44 10.29 -3.36 -2.84
CA TYR A 44 9.44 -4.30 -3.59
C TYR A 44 9.22 -3.82 -5.02
N ASN A 45 8.87 -2.53 -5.19
CA ASN A 45 8.69 -1.94 -6.51
C ASN A 45 9.99 -1.87 -7.30
N GLY A 46 11.15 -1.63 -6.68
CA GLY A 46 12.43 -1.66 -7.40
C GLY A 46 12.75 -3.02 -8.03
N LYS A 47 12.29 -4.12 -7.44
CA LYS A 47 12.62 -5.49 -7.87
C LYS A 47 11.51 -6.16 -8.68
N VAL A 48 10.26 -5.97 -8.29
CA VAL A 48 9.11 -6.75 -8.81
C VAL A 48 8.29 -5.94 -9.82
N TRP A 49 8.16 -4.63 -9.61
CA TRP A 49 7.38 -3.78 -10.52
C TRP A 49 7.90 -3.76 -11.96
N PRO A 50 9.21 -3.78 -12.28
CA PRO A 50 9.66 -3.70 -13.66
C PRO A 50 9.16 -4.87 -14.53
N SER A 51 9.19 -6.09 -14.03
CA SER A 51 8.71 -7.27 -14.77
C SER A 51 7.18 -7.30 -14.87
N LEU A 52 6.48 -6.93 -13.79
CA LEU A 52 5.02 -6.79 -13.80
C LEU A 52 4.58 -5.69 -14.77
N LYS A 53 5.28 -4.55 -14.80
CA LYS A 53 4.97 -3.43 -15.69
C LYS A 53 5.23 -3.79 -17.15
N ALA A 54 6.34 -4.49 -17.45
CA ALA A 54 6.59 -5.00 -18.80
C ALA A 54 5.49 -5.97 -19.26
N THR A 55 5.04 -6.86 -18.36
CA THR A 55 3.93 -7.78 -18.66
C THR A 55 2.63 -7.01 -18.89
N TRP A 56 2.35 -6.01 -18.05
CA TRP A 56 1.18 -5.14 -18.18
C TRP A 56 1.19 -4.34 -19.50
N ASP A 57 2.31 -3.75 -19.87
CA ASP A 57 2.46 -2.98 -21.11
C ASP A 57 2.35 -3.89 -22.35
N ASN A 58 2.79 -5.15 -22.23
CA ASN A 58 2.60 -6.18 -23.26
C ASN A 58 1.24 -6.89 -23.18
N SER A 59 0.35 -6.47 -22.26
CA SER A 59 -0.98 -7.04 -22.13
C SER A 59 -2.02 -6.14 -22.76
N PHE A 60 -2.95 -6.71 -23.52
CA PHE A 60 -4.15 -6.01 -23.97
C PHE A 60 -5.37 -6.51 -23.18
N LEU A 61 -6.20 -5.58 -22.74
CA LEU A 61 -7.49 -5.91 -22.13
C LEU A 61 -8.53 -6.08 -23.23
N CYS A 62 -9.02 -7.30 -23.45
CA CYS A 62 -10.18 -7.49 -24.31
C CYS A 62 -11.44 -7.06 -23.53
N ASN A 63 -11.98 -5.87 -23.82
CA ASN A 63 -13.14 -5.33 -23.09
C ASN A 63 -14.42 -6.19 -23.28
N ARG A 64 -14.51 -6.94 -24.38
CA ARG A 64 -15.60 -7.91 -24.63
C ARG A 64 -15.43 -9.19 -23.80
N CYS A 65 -14.20 -9.59 -23.55
CA CYS A 65 -13.85 -10.83 -22.86
C CYS A 65 -13.68 -10.61 -21.34
N ASN A 66 -13.46 -9.36 -20.92
CA ASN A 66 -13.05 -8.98 -19.56
C ASN A 66 -11.82 -9.75 -19.05
N GLU A 67 -10.90 -10.07 -19.96
CA GLU A 67 -9.69 -10.84 -19.71
C GLU A 67 -8.46 -10.06 -20.20
N MET A 68 -7.34 -10.18 -19.48
CA MET A 68 -6.04 -9.68 -19.91
C MET A 68 -5.32 -10.76 -20.72
N PHE A 69 -4.92 -10.39 -21.93
CA PHE A 69 -4.11 -11.26 -22.79
C PHE A 69 -2.69 -10.72 -22.85
N CYS A 70 -1.73 -11.51 -22.40
CA CYS A 70 -0.32 -11.19 -22.57
C CYS A 70 0.10 -11.55 -24.00
N LEU A 71 0.69 -10.60 -24.73
CA LEU A 71 1.37 -10.90 -25.98
C LEU A 71 2.61 -11.73 -25.63
N GLY A 72 2.60 -13.01 -25.99
CA GLY A 72 3.78 -13.88 -25.84
C GLY A 72 4.95 -13.29 -26.62
N ASN A 73 6.15 -13.35 -26.04
CA ASN A 73 7.40 -13.06 -26.75
C ASN A 73 7.54 -13.91 -28.01
#